data_AF-A0A959VCW3-F1
#
_entry.id   AF-A0A959VCW3-F1
#
_cell.length_a   1.000
_cell.length_b   1.000
_cell.length_c   1.000
_cell.angle_alpha   90.00
_cell.angle_beta   90.00
_cell.angle_gamma   90.00
#
_symmetry.space_group_name_H-M   'P 1'
#
loop_
_entity.id
_entity.type
_entity.pdbx_description
1 polymer ?
#
loop_
_entity_poly.entity_id
_entity_poly.type
_entity_poly.pdbx_seq_one_letter_code
_entity_poly.pdbx_strand_id
1 'polypeptide(L)'
;TVGATSWLWSFGDGDTSTLENPVHTYTTNGPFTITLTISNDSCTTTYSYPPTDFGAGGTMFDETTDSTTYTMNYDGCAPLSINFHNPLINVASSYWDFGDGNTSTQLNPSHTYTMPGIYDVMLISVDIYGIPDTIYTSHAVKVAGSNASFSLQTVSTCAGVNIIAIPQNQNAATYLWDFGDQTTSTAISPTHTFTN
;
A
#
# COMPACT_ATOMS: atom_id res chain seq x y z
N THR A 1 -10.26 28.71 26.62
CA THR A 1 -9.59 27.44 26.27
C THR A 1 -9.91 27.13 24.82
N VAL A 2 -8.89 27.02 23.97
CA VAL A 2 -9.10 26.72 22.53
C VAL A 2 -9.04 25.20 22.40
N GLY A 3 -10.19 24.56 22.52
CA GLY A 3 -10.35 23.11 22.41
C GLY A 3 -11.81 22.73 22.59
N ALA A 4 -12.26 21.70 21.88
CA ALA A 4 -13.54 21.08 22.16
C ALA A 4 -13.46 20.36 23.52
N THR A 5 -14.56 20.38 24.28
CA THR A 5 -14.69 19.62 25.53
C THR A 5 -15.71 18.49 25.41
N SER A 6 -16.42 18.40 24.29
CA SER A 6 -17.33 17.30 23.97
C SER A 6 -17.44 17.07 22.46
N TRP A 7 -17.68 15.82 22.09
CA TRP A 7 -17.85 15.33 20.72
C TRP A 7 -19.18 14.60 20.62
N LEU A 8 -19.83 14.72 19.46
CA LEU A 8 -20.98 13.94 19.07
C LEU A 8 -20.84 13.59 17.59
N TRP A 9 -20.67 12.31 17.33
CA TRP A 9 -20.65 11.72 16.01
C TRP A 9 -22.03 11.16 15.69
N SER A 10 -22.51 11.41 14.48
CA SER A 10 -23.63 10.71 13.84
C SER A 10 -23.09 10.03 12.60
N PHE A 11 -23.18 8.71 12.51
CA PHE A 11 -22.59 7.93 11.42
C PHE A 11 -23.48 7.86 10.17
N GLY A 12 -24.70 8.38 10.24
CA GLY A 12 -25.64 8.46 9.12
C GLY A 12 -26.53 7.23 8.96
N ASP A 13 -26.26 6.15 9.69
CA ASP A 13 -27.02 4.90 9.73
C ASP A 13 -27.97 4.79 10.94
N GLY A 14 -28.02 5.84 11.76
CA GLY A 14 -28.81 5.91 13.00
C GLY A 14 -27.97 5.77 14.27
N ASP A 15 -26.73 5.31 14.16
CA ASP A 15 -25.82 5.18 15.29
C ASP A 15 -25.04 6.48 15.57
N THR A 16 -24.64 6.65 16.84
CA THR A 16 -23.92 7.83 17.33
C THR A 16 -22.80 7.46 18.29
N SER A 17 -21.85 8.38 18.50
CA SER A 17 -20.79 8.23 19.51
C SER A 17 -20.38 9.56 20.13
N THR A 18 -19.95 9.54 21.40
CA THR A 18 -19.41 10.72 22.10
C THR A 18 -17.91 10.63 22.39
N LEU A 19 -17.24 9.60 21.85
CA LEU A 19 -15.78 9.48 21.96
C LEU A 19 -15.11 10.52 21.06
N GLU A 20 -13.94 11.01 21.47
CA GLU A 20 -13.11 11.88 20.64
C GLU A 20 -12.65 11.15 19.36
N ASN A 21 -12.28 9.86 19.49
CA ASN A 21 -11.84 9.00 18.39
C ASN A 21 -12.65 7.68 18.37
N PRO A 22 -13.88 7.67 17.83
CA PRO A 22 -14.69 6.46 17.76
C PRO A 22 -14.24 5.53 16.63
N VAL A 23 -14.51 4.24 16.78
CA VAL A 23 -14.51 3.26 15.70
C VAL A 23 -15.96 2.84 15.47
N HIS A 24 -16.42 2.89 14.22
CA HIS A 24 -17.77 2.49 13.83
C HIS A 24 -17.73 1.41 12.76
N THR A 25 -18.72 0.52 12.76
CA THR A 25 -18.84 -0.57 11.78
C THR A 25 -20.23 -0.55 11.17
N TYR A 26 -20.31 -0.29 9.87
CA TYR A 26 -21.56 -0.27 9.12
C TYR A 26 -22.03 -1.68 8.81
N THR A 27 -23.23 -2.04 9.26
CA THR A 27 -23.84 -3.36 9.01
C THR A 27 -24.80 -3.39 7.82
N THR A 28 -25.18 -2.21 7.31
CA THR A 28 -26.08 -2.06 6.17
C THR A 28 -25.41 -1.24 5.09
N ASN A 29 -25.71 -1.56 3.84
CA ASN A 29 -25.20 -0.86 2.67
C ASN A 29 -25.96 0.45 2.45
N GLY A 30 -25.25 1.56 2.27
CA GLY A 30 -25.86 2.79 1.76
C GLY A 30 -24.93 4.00 1.84
N PRO A 31 -25.34 5.11 1.20
CA PRO A 31 -24.65 6.38 1.35
C PRO A 31 -24.97 6.93 2.73
N PHE A 32 -23.95 7.07 3.56
CA PHE A 32 -24.08 7.64 4.89
C PHE A 32 -23.38 8.99 4.98
N THR A 33 -24.10 9.96 5.52
CA THR A 33 -23.55 11.28 5.86
C THR A 33 -23.02 11.23 7.28
N ILE A 34 -21.69 11.31 7.43
CA ILE A 34 -21.06 11.37 8.76
C ILE A 34 -21.04 12.81 9.23
N THR A 35 -21.57 13.06 10.42
CA THR A 35 -21.60 14.39 11.03
C THR A 35 -20.86 14.38 12.36
N LEU A 36 -19.94 15.31 12.53
CA LEU A 36 -19.27 15.60 13.79
C LEU A 36 -19.76 16.94 14.33
N THR A 37 -20.38 16.93 15.50
CA THR A 37 -20.66 18.11 16.31
C THR A 37 -19.66 18.16 17.47
N ILE A 38 -18.92 19.25 17.59
CA ILE A 38 -18.04 19.52 18.73
C ILE A 38 -18.53 20.75 19.47
N SER A 39 -18.38 20.76 20.79
CA SER A 39 -18.73 21.92 21.60
C SER A 39 -17.75 22.17 22.75
N ASN A 40 -17.74 23.41 23.20
CA ASN A 40 -17.16 23.86 24.46
C ASN A 40 -18.13 24.78 25.20
N ASP A 41 -17.74 25.30 26.37
CA ASP A 41 -18.56 26.17 27.23
C ASP A 41 -19.18 27.41 26.53
N SER A 42 -18.68 27.75 25.33
CA SER A 42 -18.99 29.00 24.64
C SER A 42 -19.43 28.84 23.19
N CYS A 43 -19.27 27.66 22.58
CA CYS A 43 -19.52 27.47 21.16
C CYS A 43 -19.82 26.00 20.82
N THR A 44 -20.70 25.78 19.84
CA THR A 44 -20.96 24.48 19.22
C THR A 44 -20.83 24.64 17.71
N THR A 45 -20.12 23.72 17.07
CA THR A 45 -19.97 23.69 15.61
C THR A 45 -20.19 22.27 15.10
N THR A 46 -20.67 22.18 13.86
CA THR A 46 -21.01 20.92 13.21
C THR A 46 -20.37 20.89 11.82
N TYR A 47 -19.74 19.77 11.50
CA TYR A 47 -19.23 19.46 10.18
C TYR A 47 -19.89 18.18 9.67
N SER A 48 -20.35 18.20 8.41
CA SER A 48 -20.87 17.01 7.73
C SER A 48 -19.96 16.65 6.57
N TYR A 49 -19.51 15.40 6.57
CA TYR A 49 -18.82 14.81 5.44
C TYR A 49 -19.83 14.44 4.34
N PRO A 50 -19.49 14.57 3.05
CA PRO A 50 -20.38 14.18 1.95
C PRO A 50 -20.88 12.73 2.10
N PRO A 51 -22.10 12.42 1.61
CA PRO A 51 -22.62 11.06 1.63
C PRO A 51 -21.61 10.10 1.00
N THR A 52 -21.18 9.11 1.76
CA THR A 52 -20.18 8.12 1.34
C THR A 52 -20.73 6.74 1.57
N ASP A 53 -20.51 5.84 0.64
CA ASP A 53 -21.08 4.52 0.70
C ASP A 53 -20.28 3.56 1.60
N PHE A 54 -20.93 3.04 2.65
CA PHE A 54 -20.37 2.03 3.55
C PHE A 54 -21.32 0.83 3.70
N GLY A 55 -20.85 -0.32 4.21
CA GLY A 55 -21.70 -1.49 4.48
C GLY A 55 -20.95 -2.76 4.88
N ALA A 56 -21.66 -3.73 5.46
CA ALA A 56 -21.11 -5.04 5.81
C ALA A 56 -21.35 -6.03 4.68
N GLY A 57 -20.25 -6.58 4.17
CA GLY A 57 -20.26 -7.51 3.05
C GLY A 57 -19.83 -6.80 1.77
N GLY A 58 -18.65 -7.18 1.28
CA GLY A 58 -18.10 -6.66 0.05
C GLY A 58 -19.03 -6.90 -1.12
N THR A 59 -19.71 -5.85 -1.57
CA THR A 59 -20.02 -5.49 -2.96
C THR A 59 -20.80 -4.16 -2.90
N MET A 60 -20.11 -3.06 -3.19
CA MET A 60 -20.59 -1.67 -3.32
C MET A 60 -19.69 -1.14 -4.46
N PHE A 61 -20.08 -0.84 -5.70
CA PHE A 61 -21.20 -0.01 -6.17
C PHE A 61 -21.71 -0.35 -7.58
N ASP A 62 -22.87 0.25 -7.84
CA ASP A 62 -23.76 0.28 -9.00
C ASP A 62 -23.08 0.54 -10.36
N GLU A 63 -23.47 -0.32 -11.31
CA GLU A 63 -23.12 -0.33 -12.71
C GLU A 63 -24.04 0.66 -13.45
N THR A 64 -23.63 1.93 -13.58
CA THR A 64 -24.16 2.78 -14.66
C THR A 64 -23.04 3.28 -15.56
N THR A 65 -22.75 2.41 -16.53
CA THR A 65 -22.30 2.71 -17.90
C THR A 65 -20.92 3.33 -18.09
N ASP A 66 -19.87 2.53 -17.93
CA ASP A 66 -18.91 2.13 -19.00
C ASP A 66 -17.73 1.34 -18.38
N SER A 67 -18.01 0.28 -17.62
CA SER A 67 -16.96 -0.63 -17.12
C SER A 67 -16.98 -1.90 -17.95
N THR A 68 -16.44 -1.81 -19.16
CA THR A 68 -15.71 -2.97 -19.70
C THR A 68 -14.51 -3.19 -18.80
N THR A 69 -14.70 -3.88 -17.67
CA THR A 69 -13.66 -4.52 -16.84
C THR A 69 -12.29 -3.87 -16.97
N TYR A 70 -12.10 -2.64 -16.48
CA TYR A 70 -10.76 -2.06 -16.40
C TYR A 70 -10.00 -2.81 -15.30
N THR A 71 -9.36 -3.91 -15.69
CA THR A 71 -8.55 -4.75 -14.80
C THR A 71 -7.10 -4.37 -14.97
N MET A 72 -6.49 -3.83 -13.92
CA MET A 72 -5.04 -3.71 -13.83
C MET A 72 -4.45 -5.09 -13.52
N ASN A 73 -3.58 -5.59 -14.39
CA ASN A 73 -2.85 -6.84 -14.14
C ASN A 73 -1.45 -6.73 -14.74
N TYR A 74 -0.51 -6.30 -13.91
CA TYR A 74 0.89 -6.14 -14.28
C TYR A 74 1.72 -7.18 -13.54
N ASP A 75 2.54 -7.94 -14.27
CA ASP A 75 3.44 -8.93 -13.70
C ASP A 75 4.87 -8.66 -14.23
N GLY A 76 5.88 -8.72 -13.38
CA GLY A 76 7.27 -8.48 -13.78
C GLY A 76 8.28 -8.65 -12.65
N CYS A 77 9.57 -8.38 -12.92
CA CYS A 77 10.62 -8.45 -11.90
C CYS A 77 10.97 -7.07 -11.34
N ALA A 78 11.38 -6.99 -10.08
CA ALA A 78 11.90 -5.78 -9.47
C ALA A 78 13.23 -5.33 -10.14
N PRO A 79 13.43 -4.01 -10.39
CA PRO A 79 12.42 -2.95 -10.29
C PRO A 79 11.43 -2.99 -11.47
N LEU A 80 10.13 -2.97 -11.17
CA LEU A 80 9.07 -2.97 -12.17
C LEU A 80 8.49 -1.56 -12.33
N SER A 81 8.69 -0.94 -13.50
CA SER A 81 8.15 0.38 -13.81
C SER A 81 6.86 0.26 -14.62
N ILE A 82 5.80 0.93 -14.18
CA ILE A 82 4.45 0.89 -14.77
C ILE A 82 3.99 2.32 -15.04
N ASN A 83 3.40 2.54 -16.22
CA ASN A 83 2.68 3.77 -16.53
C ASN A 83 1.18 3.49 -16.35
N PHE A 84 0.59 4.09 -15.32
CA PHE A 84 -0.82 3.96 -15.02
C PHE A 84 -1.64 4.92 -15.89
N HIS A 85 -2.85 4.48 -16.24
CA HIS A 85 -3.78 5.27 -17.02
C HIS A 85 -5.10 5.39 -16.27
N ASN A 86 -5.59 6.62 -16.11
CA ASN A 86 -6.93 6.85 -15.61
C ASN A 86 -7.95 6.63 -16.74
N PRO A 87 -8.83 5.61 -16.66
CA PRO A 87 -9.81 5.32 -17.71
C PRO A 87 -11.04 6.23 -17.65
N LEU A 88 -11.19 7.04 -16.59
CA LEU A 88 -12.36 7.88 -16.37
C LEU A 88 -12.30 9.14 -17.24
N ILE A 89 -13.48 9.59 -17.68
CA ILE A 89 -13.64 10.77 -18.53
C ILE A 89 -13.95 12.02 -17.71
N ASN A 90 -13.64 13.20 -18.26
CA ASN A 90 -13.95 14.51 -17.64
C ASN A 90 -13.43 14.66 -16.20
N VAL A 91 -12.25 14.11 -15.92
CA VAL A 91 -11.64 14.13 -14.59
C VAL A 91 -11.03 15.50 -14.29
N ALA A 92 -11.45 16.12 -13.19
CA ALA A 92 -10.87 17.36 -12.66
C ALA A 92 -9.70 17.10 -11.70
N SER A 93 -9.77 16.03 -10.91
CA SER A 93 -8.67 15.62 -10.03
C SER A 93 -8.60 14.10 -9.89
N SER A 94 -7.40 13.60 -9.60
CA SER A 94 -7.13 12.18 -9.38
C SER A 94 -6.25 11.98 -8.15
N TYR A 95 -6.41 10.84 -7.52
CA TYR A 95 -5.58 10.36 -6.44
C TYR A 95 -5.35 8.86 -6.62
N TRP A 96 -4.08 8.49 -6.73
CA TRP A 96 -3.60 7.13 -6.86
C TRP A 96 -2.95 6.68 -5.56
N ASP A 97 -3.30 5.48 -5.11
CA ASP A 97 -2.57 4.71 -4.11
C ASP A 97 -2.05 3.44 -4.78
N PHE A 98 -0.72 3.27 -4.76
CA PHE A 98 -0.04 2.16 -5.42
C PHE A 98 0.05 0.91 -4.53
N GLY A 99 -0.43 0.95 -3.29
CA GLY A 99 -0.41 -0.18 -2.36
C GLY A 99 0.96 -0.51 -1.76
N ASP A 100 2.00 0.26 -2.10
CA ASP A 100 3.36 0.15 -1.56
C ASP A 100 3.71 1.29 -0.58
N GLY A 101 2.72 2.10 -0.22
CA GLY A 101 2.85 3.30 0.62
C GLY A 101 3.15 4.58 -0.15
N ASN A 102 3.36 4.52 -1.48
CA ASN A 102 3.49 5.69 -2.34
C ASN A 102 2.15 6.05 -3.01
N THR A 103 1.99 7.33 -3.33
CA THR A 103 0.75 7.89 -3.89
C THR A 103 1.06 8.90 -4.99
N SER A 104 0.08 9.23 -5.85
CA SER A 104 0.21 10.30 -6.85
C SER A 104 -1.10 11.05 -7.08
N THR A 105 -1.02 12.32 -7.43
CA THR A 105 -2.18 13.13 -7.86
C THR A 105 -2.16 13.44 -9.35
N GLN A 106 -1.23 12.85 -10.11
CA GLN A 106 -1.19 12.99 -11.56
C GLN A 106 -2.34 12.20 -12.20
N LEU A 107 -2.87 12.70 -13.31
CA LEU A 107 -3.93 12.00 -14.05
C LEU A 107 -3.47 10.61 -14.53
N ASN A 108 -2.28 10.52 -15.13
CA ASN A 108 -1.68 9.28 -15.62
C ASN A 108 -0.23 9.17 -15.11
N PRO A 109 -0.01 8.67 -13.88
CA PRO A 109 1.32 8.64 -13.28
C PRO A 109 2.19 7.49 -13.82
N SER A 110 3.51 7.66 -13.73
CA SER A 110 4.45 6.55 -13.74
C SER A 110 4.87 6.21 -12.32
N HIS A 111 4.99 4.91 -12.02
CA HIS A 111 5.43 4.42 -10.72
C HIS A 111 6.36 3.22 -10.87
N THR A 112 7.33 3.08 -9.96
CA THR A 112 8.31 1.98 -9.99
C THR A 112 8.32 1.23 -8.67
N TYR A 113 7.95 -0.05 -8.72
CA TYR A 113 8.01 -0.96 -7.60
C TYR A 113 9.41 -1.56 -7.49
N THR A 114 10.15 -1.19 -6.46
CA THR A 114 11.55 -1.60 -6.25
C THR A 114 11.70 -2.89 -5.46
N MET A 115 10.66 -3.29 -4.73
CA MET A 115 10.65 -4.49 -3.91
C MET A 115 9.72 -5.56 -4.51
N PRO A 116 10.06 -6.85 -4.38
CA PRO A 116 9.13 -7.93 -4.69
C PRO A 116 7.91 -7.89 -3.78
N GLY A 117 6.74 -8.20 -4.32
CA GLY A 117 5.47 -8.14 -3.60
C GLY A 117 4.27 -8.30 -4.51
N ILE A 118 3.08 -8.35 -3.90
CA ILE A 118 1.82 -8.21 -4.60
C ILE A 118 1.14 -6.97 -4.04
N TYR A 119 0.72 -6.07 -4.93
CA TYR A 119 0.20 -4.76 -4.58
C TYR A 119 -1.22 -4.58 -5.12
N ASP A 120 -2.10 -4.10 -4.25
CA ASP A 120 -3.43 -3.62 -4.59
C ASP A 120 -3.33 -2.16 -5.02
N VAL A 121 -4.05 -1.77 -6.07
CA VAL A 121 -4.01 -0.39 -6.58
C VAL A 121 -5.40 0.23 -6.50
N MET A 122 -5.45 1.47 -6.03
CA MET A 122 -6.66 2.28 -5.93
C MET A 122 -6.49 3.60 -6.67
N LEU A 123 -7.53 3.99 -7.39
CA LEU A 123 -7.68 5.30 -8.02
C LEU A 123 -8.99 5.91 -7.52
N ILE A 124 -8.92 7.11 -6.98
CA ILE A 124 -10.07 7.98 -6.71
C ILE A 124 -9.99 9.14 -7.69
N SER A 125 -11.04 9.40 -8.44
CA SER A 125 -11.13 10.56 -9.33
C SER A 125 -12.36 11.38 -9.02
N VAL A 126 -12.27 12.68 -9.24
CA VAL A 126 -13.40 13.61 -9.16
C VAL A 126 -13.58 14.23 -10.52
N ASP A 127 -14.80 14.18 -11.06
CA ASP A 127 -15.11 14.81 -12.35
C ASP A 127 -15.18 16.35 -12.24
N ILE A 128 -15.34 17.02 -13.39
CA ILE A 128 -15.51 18.48 -13.46
C ILE A 128 -16.75 19.03 -12.74
N TYR A 129 -17.69 18.17 -12.36
CA TYR A 129 -18.89 18.53 -11.60
C TYR A 129 -18.74 18.26 -10.10
N GLY A 130 -17.59 17.75 -9.67
CA GLY A 130 -17.29 17.48 -8.27
C GLY A 130 -17.77 16.10 -7.80
N ILE A 131 -18.18 15.21 -8.72
CA ILE A 131 -18.66 13.87 -8.38
C ILE A 131 -17.46 12.92 -8.31
N PRO A 132 -17.21 12.25 -7.17
CA PRO A 132 -16.14 11.28 -7.05
C PRO A 132 -16.54 9.91 -7.62
N ASP A 133 -15.56 9.19 -8.15
CA ASP A 133 -15.62 7.79 -8.56
C ASP A 133 -14.33 7.07 -8.12
N THR A 134 -14.43 5.77 -7.82
CA THR A 134 -13.32 4.97 -7.29
C THR A 134 -13.15 3.66 -8.04
N ILE A 135 -11.92 3.41 -8.51
CA ILE A 135 -11.50 2.14 -9.08
C ILE A 135 -10.53 1.47 -8.09
N TYR A 136 -10.87 0.27 -7.64
CA TYR A 136 -10.02 -0.56 -6.81
C TYR A 136 -9.74 -1.90 -7.52
N THR A 137 -8.48 -2.29 -7.63
CA THR A 137 -8.09 -3.60 -8.19
C THR A 137 -7.17 -4.32 -7.22
N SER A 138 -7.66 -5.43 -6.68
CA SER A 138 -6.86 -6.33 -5.84
C SER A 138 -5.81 -7.07 -6.68
N HIS A 139 -4.61 -7.24 -6.13
CA HIS A 139 -3.49 -7.93 -6.74
C HIS A 139 -3.14 -7.40 -8.15
N ALA A 140 -3.29 -6.09 -8.33
CA ALA A 140 -3.11 -5.40 -9.60
C ALA A 140 -1.68 -5.49 -10.14
N VAL A 141 -0.69 -5.54 -9.24
CA VAL A 141 0.73 -5.64 -9.60
C VAL A 141 1.39 -6.79 -8.85
N LYS A 142 2.02 -7.71 -9.57
CA LYS A 142 2.89 -8.75 -8.97
C LYS A 142 4.33 -8.52 -9.40
N VAL A 143 5.16 -8.20 -8.42
CA VAL A 143 6.59 -7.98 -8.60
C VAL A 143 7.31 -9.21 -8.07
N ALA A 144 7.84 -10.01 -8.98
CA ALA A 144 8.78 -11.07 -8.66
C ALA A 144 10.16 -10.48 -8.34
N GLY A 145 10.94 -11.17 -7.52
CA GLY A 145 12.36 -10.89 -7.41
C GLY A 145 13.05 -11.79 -6.41
N SER A 146 14.37 -11.86 -6.51
CA SER A 146 15.22 -12.54 -5.54
C SER A 146 15.70 -11.52 -4.53
N ASN A 147 15.26 -11.64 -3.28
CA ASN A 147 15.91 -10.90 -2.21
C ASN A 147 17.22 -11.64 -1.89
N ALA A 148 18.37 -11.01 -2.09
CA ALA A 148 19.67 -11.62 -1.79
C ALA A 148 20.05 -11.26 -0.35
N SER A 149 20.13 -12.26 0.51
CA SER A 149 20.50 -12.13 1.92
C SER A 149 21.29 -13.36 2.36
N PHE A 150 22.21 -13.15 3.30
CA PHE A 150 23.06 -14.19 3.87
C PHE A 150 23.34 -13.88 5.34
N SER A 151 23.69 -14.91 6.11
CA SER A 151 24.24 -14.77 7.46
C SER A 151 25.71 -15.17 7.45
N LEU A 152 26.52 -14.52 8.28
CA LEU A 152 27.91 -14.90 8.49
C LEU A 152 28.05 -15.74 9.76
N GLN A 153 28.81 -16.83 9.66
CA GLN A 153 29.30 -17.58 10.81
C GLN A 153 30.83 -17.58 10.78
N THR A 154 31.46 -17.27 11.91
CA THR A 154 32.92 -17.27 12.04
C THR A 154 33.39 -18.46 12.87
N VAL A 155 34.44 -19.14 12.41
CA VAL A 155 35.11 -20.20 13.17
C VAL A 155 36.58 -19.81 13.33
N SER A 156 36.98 -19.54 14.57
CA SER A 156 38.38 -19.25 14.91
C SER A 156 39.18 -20.53 15.03
N THR A 157 40.33 -20.58 14.35
CA THR A 157 41.28 -21.70 14.40
C THR A 157 42.68 -21.20 14.73
N CYS A 158 43.60 -22.10 15.09
CA CYS A 158 45.01 -21.74 15.30
C CYS A 158 45.71 -21.23 14.02
N ALA A 159 45.10 -21.44 12.84
CA ALA A 159 45.63 -21.06 11.54
C ALA A 159 44.96 -19.79 10.93
N GLY A 160 43.93 -19.24 11.58
CA GLY A 160 43.18 -18.09 11.08
C GLY A 160 41.69 -18.12 11.41
N VAL A 161 40.93 -17.18 10.84
CA VAL A 161 39.48 -17.09 10.96
C VAL A 161 38.83 -17.58 9.67
N ASN A 162 37.97 -18.59 9.78
CA ASN A 162 37.12 -19.03 8.68
C ASN A 162 35.81 -18.25 8.74
N ILE A 163 35.41 -17.66 7.62
CA ILE A 163 34.09 -17.08 7.42
C ILE A 163 33.26 -18.05 6.57
N ILE A 164 32.11 -18.43 7.09
CA ILE A 164 31.10 -19.22 6.40
C ILE A 164 29.96 -18.28 6.07
N ALA A 165 29.66 -18.12 4.79
CA ALA A 165 28.52 -17.34 4.34
C ALA A 165 27.36 -18.30 4.01
N ILE A 166 26.24 -18.12 4.69
CA ILE A 166 25.07 -18.99 4.57
C ILE A 166 23.95 -18.17 3.91
N PRO A 167 23.57 -18.44 2.65
CA PRO A 167 22.48 -17.73 2.01
C PRO A 167 21.18 -18.04 2.75
N GLN A 168 20.39 -17.01 3.02
CA GLN A 168 19.08 -17.17 3.64
C GLN A 168 17.99 -17.50 2.60
N ASN A 169 18.31 -17.37 1.31
CA ASN A 169 17.40 -17.63 0.20
C ASN A 169 17.95 -18.80 -0.62
N GLN A 170 17.30 -19.95 -0.53
CA GLN A 170 17.76 -21.19 -1.18
C GLN A 170 17.26 -21.35 -2.63
N ASN A 171 16.58 -20.34 -3.18
CA ASN A 171 15.95 -20.39 -4.51
C ASN A 171 16.65 -19.52 -5.56
N ALA A 172 17.92 -19.14 -5.34
CA ALA A 172 18.69 -18.42 -6.35
C ALA A 172 19.16 -19.39 -7.45
N ALA A 173 19.00 -19.01 -8.72
CA ALA A 173 19.46 -19.83 -9.85
C ALA A 173 20.99 -19.96 -9.89
N THR A 174 21.72 -18.96 -9.38
CA THR A 174 23.18 -18.92 -9.28
C THR A 174 23.60 -18.14 -8.04
N TYR A 175 24.79 -18.46 -7.52
CA TYR A 175 25.44 -17.75 -6.41
C TYR A 175 26.77 -17.16 -6.90
N LEU A 176 27.11 -15.96 -6.44
CA LEU A 176 28.44 -15.36 -6.60
C LEU A 176 28.82 -14.66 -5.30
N TRP A 177 29.91 -15.11 -4.70
CA TRP A 177 30.52 -14.55 -3.50
C TRP A 177 31.82 -13.88 -3.88
N ASP A 178 32.00 -12.64 -3.44
CA ASP A 178 33.28 -11.91 -3.50
C ASP A 178 33.73 -11.68 -2.06
N PHE A 179 34.93 -12.17 -1.72
CA PHE A 179 35.46 -12.11 -0.36
C PHE A 179 36.23 -10.82 -0.07
N GLY A 180 36.34 -9.89 -1.03
CA GLY A 180 37.18 -8.67 -0.93
C GLY A 180 38.68 -8.94 -1.13
N ASP A 181 38.98 -10.21 -1.35
CA ASP A 181 40.22 -10.93 -1.60
C ASP A 181 40.96 -10.86 -2.93
N GLN A 182 40.21 -10.42 -3.95
CA GLN A 182 40.30 -10.93 -5.33
C GLN A 182 39.93 -12.42 -5.50
N THR A 183 39.42 -13.09 -4.46
CA THR A 183 38.89 -14.45 -4.57
C THR A 183 37.36 -14.43 -4.61
N THR A 184 36.77 -15.40 -5.31
CA THR A 184 35.32 -15.54 -5.47
C THR A 184 34.87 -16.98 -5.33
N SER A 185 33.58 -17.21 -5.08
CA SER A 185 32.97 -18.55 -5.08
C SER A 185 31.58 -18.55 -5.71
N THR A 186 31.20 -19.66 -6.32
CA THR A 186 29.83 -19.92 -6.81
C THR A 186 29.10 -20.99 -6.00
N ALA A 187 29.69 -21.46 -4.90
CA ALA A 187 29.07 -22.45 -4.04
C ALA A 187 27.83 -21.88 -3.33
N ILE A 188 26.84 -22.73 -3.05
CA ILE A 188 25.64 -22.34 -2.30
C ILE A 188 26.03 -21.85 -0.90
N SER A 189 26.95 -22.52 -0.20
CA SER A 189 27.45 -22.09 1.12
C SER A 189 28.98 -22.16 1.14
N PRO A 190 29.69 -21.09 0.75
CA PRO A 190 31.14 -21.12 0.71
C PRO A 190 31.75 -20.95 2.09
N THR A 191 32.97 -21.47 2.23
CA THR A 191 33.86 -21.15 3.35
C THR A 191 35.09 -20.45 2.79
N HIS A 192 35.48 -19.34 3.41
CA HIS A 192 36.70 -18.60 3.07
C HIS A 192 37.60 -18.47 4.30
N THR A 193 38.90 -18.67 4.12
CA THR A 193 39.91 -18.50 5.19
C THR A 193 40.72 -17.24 4.89
N PHE A 194 40.68 -16.25 5.78
CA PHE A 194 41.57 -15.08 5.67
C PHE A 194 42.86 -15.37 6.43
N THR A 195 43.98 -15.40 5.73
CA THR A 195 45.32 -15.48 6.32
C THR A 195 45.88 -14.08 6.48
N ASN A 196 46.46 -13.77 7.64
CA ASN A 196 47.27 -12.56 7.86
C ASN A 196 48.57 -12.61 7.05
#